data_AF-A0A9D2HNP2-F1
#
_entry.id   AF-A0A9D2HNP2-F1
#
_cell.length_a   1.000
_cell.length_b   1.000
_cell.length_c   1.000
_cell.angle_alpha   90.00
_cell.angle_beta   90.00
_cell.angle_gamma   90.00
#
_symmetry.space_group_name_H-M   'P 1'
#
loop_
_entity.id
_entity.type
_entity.pdbx_description
1 polymer ?
#
loop_
_entity_poly.entity_id
_entity_poly.type
_entity_poly.pdbx_seq_one_letter_code
_entity_poly.pdbx_strand_id
1 'polypeptide(L)'
;MKHFTLFPFWKELKTYRPDDFRADLVAALTVTPVAVPQAMAYALMAGVHPQYGIYACMLPVVVAALWGSCRFLAAGPTNATSIVLLSAIGSATVGGVAISGLPPSYQMTCVFTIGLLCGLIQMAMGLARLGDLANFISQSVMQAFATGTALLIASSQIETVLGLPDSHSSGFFLPIWSAIQNIDQVNVWCVGIAALSIVLVEAFRRISRRLPATLLALAGAGVISYALDAVGKGVPLVGAIPSVIPPLSRLPLDLTVYRDLFMPALALALMGAVTSLSTGKQLASLKGERFDGSQELIGQGLGNVAASFTSSIVGCGSFSRSALVVTSGARTRMATVLSGLLALPMLWIIAPFMSWLPLSALGGVLLTVCVRMVDVPGLRLCFRATRIDRTVLLVTFAATLLLALEQAILLGVLLSLILFIFKLAHPRVFRLTRDDPMIQHAPEPLPDEIAVYIIEGTLFFGAINELERRIYEEADTPVRVIVLHLARVFWLDAAGSHALEQFVEQCHTRHIPVILVVGSRSVHDVLKRTGMLSYLGKGFVAPTFADGLKLGFRTYHRLQSDDRLHLPKLPPSKRNQGRHVHHPHPHHKGKSR
;
A
#
# COMPACT_ATOMS: atom_id res chain seq x y z
N MET A 1 -11.77 18.26 -8.70
CA MET A 1 -12.02 16.88 -8.23
C MET A 1 -11.68 15.94 -9.38
N LYS A 2 -10.73 14.99 -9.23
CA LYS A 2 -10.47 13.99 -10.29
C LYS A 2 -11.72 13.11 -10.49
N HIS A 3 -12.16 12.97 -11.72
CA HIS A 3 -13.32 12.18 -12.13
C HIS A 3 -13.02 10.67 -12.06
N PHE A 4 -13.94 9.88 -11.52
CA PHE A 4 -13.91 8.42 -11.67
C PHE A 4 -14.02 8.08 -13.16
N THR A 5 -13.10 7.27 -13.68
CA THR A 5 -13.18 6.76 -15.04
C THR A 5 -14.04 5.52 -15.07
N LEU A 6 -15.29 5.65 -15.52
CA LEU A 6 -16.25 4.54 -15.59
C LEU A 6 -15.76 3.38 -16.50
N PHE A 7 -15.03 3.72 -17.56
CA PHE A 7 -14.46 2.75 -18.52
C PHE A 7 -12.97 3.02 -18.74
N PRO A 8 -12.08 2.59 -17.81
CA PRO A 8 -10.65 2.89 -17.90
C PRO A 8 -9.98 2.21 -19.10
N PHE A 9 -10.50 1.05 -19.53
CA PHE A 9 -10.03 0.31 -20.71
C PHE A 9 -10.31 1.02 -22.05
N TRP A 10 -11.27 1.95 -22.11
CA TRP A 10 -11.71 2.56 -23.37
C TRP A 10 -10.60 3.34 -24.09
N LYS A 11 -9.76 4.04 -23.32
CA LYS A 11 -8.63 4.78 -23.88
C LYS A 11 -7.61 3.84 -24.51
N GLU A 12 -7.37 2.70 -23.87
CA GLU A 12 -6.42 1.68 -24.31
C GLU A 12 -6.91 0.97 -25.57
N LEU A 13 -8.21 0.65 -25.63
CA LEU A 13 -8.85 0.04 -26.80
C LEU A 13 -8.78 0.93 -28.05
N LYS A 14 -8.91 2.26 -27.89
CA LYS A 14 -8.76 3.22 -29.01
C LYS A 14 -7.36 3.26 -29.62
N THR A 15 -6.33 2.93 -28.83
CA THR A 15 -4.94 2.97 -29.27
C THR A 15 -4.36 1.58 -29.53
N TYR A 16 -5.18 0.54 -29.47
CA TYR A 16 -4.74 -0.85 -29.54
C TYR A 16 -4.33 -1.23 -30.95
N ARG A 17 -3.06 -1.62 -31.14
CA ARG A 17 -2.50 -1.97 -32.46
C ARG A 17 -2.42 -3.49 -32.65
N PRO A 18 -2.33 -3.98 -33.91
CA PRO A 18 -2.13 -5.40 -34.20
C PRO A 18 -0.88 -6.00 -33.52
N ASP A 19 0.20 -5.23 -33.38
CA ASP A 19 1.41 -5.68 -32.69
C ASP A 19 1.19 -5.84 -31.18
N ASP A 20 0.29 -5.05 -30.59
CA ASP A 20 -0.09 -5.18 -29.18
C ASP A 20 -0.92 -6.44 -28.99
N PHE A 21 -1.87 -6.70 -29.90
CA PHE A 21 -2.62 -7.95 -29.92
C PHE A 21 -1.73 -9.18 -29.98
N ARG A 22 -0.72 -9.19 -30.87
CA ARG A 22 0.22 -10.30 -30.97
C ARG A 22 1.01 -10.51 -29.66
N ALA A 23 1.52 -9.43 -29.07
CA ALA A 23 2.27 -9.51 -27.82
C ALA A 23 1.40 -10.00 -26.65
N ASP A 24 0.18 -9.46 -26.54
CA ASP A 24 -0.75 -9.78 -25.46
C ASP A 24 -1.34 -11.18 -25.60
N LEU A 25 -1.58 -11.66 -26.83
CA LEU A 25 -2.00 -13.02 -27.10
C LEU A 25 -0.91 -14.04 -26.71
N VAL A 26 0.34 -13.76 -27.04
CA VAL A 26 1.48 -14.61 -26.64
C VAL A 26 1.60 -14.64 -25.12
N ALA A 27 1.48 -13.49 -24.44
CA ALA A 27 1.49 -13.43 -22.99
C ALA A 27 0.31 -14.22 -22.37
N ALA A 28 -0.89 -14.08 -22.92
CA ALA A 28 -2.08 -14.81 -22.46
C ALA A 28 -1.93 -16.33 -22.61
N LEU A 29 -1.49 -16.81 -23.78
CA LEU A 29 -1.23 -18.23 -24.04
C LEU A 29 -0.16 -18.81 -23.12
N THR A 30 0.74 -17.96 -22.62
CA THR A 30 1.79 -18.34 -21.69
C THR A 30 1.30 -18.44 -20.26
N VAL A 31 0.44 -17.50 -19.84
CA VAL A 31 0.00 -17.36 -18.45
C VAL A 31 -1.12 -18.34 -18.11
N THR A 32 -2.07 -18.54 -19.02
CA THR A 32 -3.28 -19.33 -18.76
C THR A 32 -2.98 -20.78 -18.33
N PRO A 33 -2.03 -21.52 -18.95
CA PRO A 33 -1.71 -22.90 -18.53
C PRO A 33 -1.12 -23.01 -17.12
N VAL A 34 -0.47 -21.95 -16.63
CA VAL A 34 0.05 -21.87 -15.27
C VAL A 34 -1.06 -21.44 -14.29
N ALA A 35 -1.92 -20.51 -14.72
CA ALA A 35 -2.96 -19.95 -13.87
C ALA A 35 -4.00 -20.99 -13.43
N VAL A 36 -4.39 -21.91 -14.32
CA VAL A 36 -5.45 -22.90 -14.06
C VAL A 36 -5.06 -23.90 -12.96
N PRO A 37 -3.94 -24.66 -13.05
CA PRO A 37 -3.53 -25.58 -11.97
C PRO A 37 -3.30 -24.87 -10.65
N GLN A 38 -2.73 -23.66 -10.69
CA GLN A 38 -2.52 -22.85 -9.49
C GLN A 38 -3.86 -22.47 -8.83
N ALA A 39 -4.88 -22.14 -9.62
CA ALA A 39 -6.21 -21.84 -9.10
C ALA A 39 -6.88 -23.07 -8.47
N MET A 40 -6.69 -24.25 -9.07
CA MET A 40 -7.16 -25.52 -8.51
C MET A 40 -6.53 -25.81 -7.15
N ALA A 41 -5.21 -25.67 -7.05
CA ALA A 41 -4.49 -25.84 -5.79
C ALA A 41 -5.03 -24.88 -4.71
N TYR A 42 -5.26 -23.61 -5.07
CA TYR A 42 -5.83 -22.64 -4.13
C TYR A 42 -7.29 -22.92 -3.77
N ALA A 43 -8.09 -23.50 -4.65
CA ALA A 43 -9.43 -23.97 -4.28
C ALA A 43 -9.38 -25.12 -3.26
N LEU A 44 -8.45 -26.07 -3.45
CA LEU A 44 -8.22 -27.14 -2.47
C LEU A 44 -7.75 -26.59 -1.12
N MET A 45 -6.86 -25.60 -1.12
CA MET A 45 -6.44 -24.90 0.11
C MET A 45 -7.58 -24.15 0.80
N ALA A 46 -8.58 -23.69 0.04
CA ALA A 46 -9.78 -23.08 0.59
C ALA A 46 -10.80 -24.11 1.12
N GLY A 47 -10.50 -25.42 1.03
CA GLY A 47 -11.39 -26.49 1.45
C GLY A 47 -12.57 -26.72 0.49
N VAL A 48 -12.46 -26.28 -0.77
CA VAL A 48 -13.53 -26.42 -1.76
C VAL A 48 -13.07 -27.21 -2.99
N HIS A 49 -14.04 -27.64 -3.80
CA HIS A 49 -13.75 -28.40 -5.02
C HIS A 49 -12.89 -27.58 -6.02
N PRO A 50 -11.86 -28.19 -6.67
CA PRO A 50 -10.94 -27.51 -7.58
C PRO A 50 -11.59 -26.63 -8.66
N GLN A 51 -12.73 -27.07 -9.17
CA GLN A 51 -13.47 -26.38 -10.25
C GLN A 51 -13.80 -24.91 -9.92
N TYR A 52 -14.07 -24.60 -8.65
CA TYR A 52 -14.43 -23.25 -8.23
C TYR A 52 -13.24 -22.28 -8.27
N GLY A 53 -12.01 -22.80 -8.20
CA GLY A 53 -10.79 -22.04 -8.46
C GLY A 53 -10.56 -21.83 -9.95
N ILE A 54 -10.82 -22.85 -10.78
CA ILE A 54 -10.70 -22.75 -12.25
C ILE A 54 -11.60 -21.63 -12.78
N TYR A 55 -12.85 -21.55 -12.32
CA TYR A 55 -13.81 -20.52 -12.75
C TYR A 55 -13.33 -19.10 -12.45
N ALA A 56 -12.53 -18.91 -11.39
CA ALA A 56 -11.94 -17.61 -11.05
C ALA A 56 -10.97 -17.09 -12.12
N CYS A 57 -10.43 -17.98 -12.94
CA CYS A 57 -9.53 -17.63 -14.04
C CYS A 57 -10.28 -17.28 -15.33
N MET A 58 -11.61 -17.22 -15.32
CA MET A 58 -12.44 -16.96 -16.51
C MET A 58 -13.03 -15.54 -16.48
N LEU A 59 -14.34 -15.40 -16.28
CA LEU A 59 -15.01 -14.11 -16.26
C LEU A 59 -14.49 -13.15 -15.16
N PRO A 60 -14.20 -13.59 -13.92
CA PRO A 60 -13.79 -12.68 -12.85
C PRO A 60 -12.52 -11.89 -13.16
N VAL A 61 -11.50 -12.56 -13.72
CA VAL A 61 -10.24 -11.92 -14.09
C VAL A 61 -10.42 -10.95 -15.27
N VAL A 62 -11.31 -11.26 -16.22
CA VAL A 62 -11.67 -10.35 -17.33
C VAL A 62 -12.29 -9.07 -16.79
N VAL A 63 -13.28 -9.19 -15.90
CA VAL A 63 -13.95 -8.01 -15.31
C VAL A 63 -12.96 -7.19 -14.48
N ALA A 64 -12.16 -7.84 -13.65
CA ALA A 64 -11.15 -7.14 -12.84
C ALA A 64 -10.15 -6.37 -13.70
N ALA A 65 -9.63 -6.97 -14.78
CA ALA A 65 -8.66 -6.32 -15.66
C ALA A 65 -9.26 -5.15 -16.44
N LEU A 66 -10.52 -5.26 -16.88
CA LEU A 66 -11.19 -4.19 -17.62
C LEU A 66 -11.42 -2.95 -16.75
N TRP A 67 -11.89 -3.12 -15.51
CA TRP A 67 -12.20 -2.00 -14.60
C TRP A 67 -11.07 -1.59 -13.66
N GLY A 68 -10.00 -2.40 -13.54
CA GLY A 68 -8.84 -2.09 -12.71
C GLY A 68 -8.00 -0.93 -13.25
N SER A 69 -7.11 -0.42 -12.39
CA SER A 69 -6.15 0.62 -12.74
C SER A 69 -4.88 0.04 -13.34
N CYS A 70 -4.32 -0.98 -12.69
CA CYS A 70 -3.07 -1.61 -13.11
C CYS A 70 -3.28 -2.50 -14.33
N ARG A 71 -2.57 -2.20 -15.42
CA ARG A 71 -2.76 -2.87 -16.71
C ARG A 71 -2.45 -4.36 -16.63
N PHE A 72 -1.41 -4.74 -15.90
CA PHE A 72 -0.91 -6.12 -15.88
C PHE A 72 -1.34 -6.92 -14.66
N LEU A 73 -2.22 -6.38 -13.80
CA LEU A 73 -2.66 -7.09 -12.61
C LEU A 73 -3.68 -8.17 -12.99
N ALA A 74 -3.30 -9.43 -12.79
CA ALA A 74 -4.16 -10.58 -12.96
C ALA A 74 -4.83 -10.95 -11.63
N ALA A 75 -6.17 -10.81 -11.57
CA ALA A 75 -6.96 -11.22 -10.43
C ALA A 75 -7.16 -12.74 -10.37
N GLY A 76 -7.37 -13.26 -9.17
CA GLY A 76 -7.78 -14.65 -8.94
C GLY A 76 -7.50 -15.10 -7.51
N PRO A 77 -7.78 -16.36 -7.18
CA PRO A 77 -7.46 -16.89 -5.87
C PRO A 77 -5.95 -16.89 -5.66
N THR A 78 -5.56 -16.60 -4.44
CA THR A 78 -4.20 -16.65 -3.93
C THR A 78 -4.17 -17.54 -2.69
N ASN A 79 -2.96 -17.97 -2.29
CA ASN A 79 -2.77 -18.73 -1.06
C ASN A 79 -3.50 -18.06 0.13
N ALA A 80 -3.30 -16.76 0.31
CA ALA A 80 -3.82 -16.06 1.47
C ALA A 80 -5.35 -15.87 1.41
N THR A 81 -5.91 -15.52 0.25
CA THR A 81 -7.39 -15.48 0.12
C THR A 81 -8.01 -16.85 0.35
N SER A 82 -7.34 -17.93 -0.04
CA SER A 82 -7.83 -19.29 0.18
C SER A 82 -7.80 -19.70 1.65
N ILE A 83 -6.72 -19.40 2.38
CA ILE A 83 -6.64 -19.67 3.82
C ILE A 83 -7.67 -18.86 4.60
N VAL A 84 -7.82 -17.57 4.27
CA VAL A 84 -8.83 -16.71 4.92
C VAL A 84 -10.23 -17.19 4.58
N LEU A 85 -10.47 -17.65 3.34
CA LEU A 85 -11.75 -18.23 2.96
C LEU A 85 -12.05 -19.52 3.73
N LEU A 86 -11.07 -20.42 3.88
CA LEU A 86 -11.20 -21.63 4.70
C LEU A 86 -11.55 -21.28 6.15
N SER A 87 -10.83 -20.32 6.75
CA SER A 87 -11.10 -19.84 8.10
C SER A 87 -12.50 -19.23 8.20
N ALA A 88 -12.91 -18.42 7.22
CA ALA A 88 -14.23 -17.81 7.16
C ALA A 88 -15.35 -18.87 7.10
N ILE A 89 -15.18 -19.91 6.29
CA ILE A 89 -16.12 -21.03 6.21
C ILE A 89 -16.15 -21.81 7.53
N GLY A 90 -14.98 -22.04 8.15
CA GLY A 90 -14.87 -22.82 9.38
C GLY A 90 -15.43 -22.12 10.62
N SER A 91 -15.33 -20.79 10.70
CA SER A 91 -15.75 -20.02 11.89
C SER A 91 -17.14 -19.38 11.77
N ALA A 92 -17.67 -19.20 10.56
CA ALA A 92 -18.94 -18.52 10.37
C ALA A 92 -20.14 -19.45 10.64
N THR A 93 -21.20 -18.86 11.16
CA THR A 93 -22.49 -19.50 11.35
C THR A 93 -23.53 -18.75 10.53
N VAL A 94 -24.54 -19.47 10.03
CA VAL A 94 -25.70 -18.89 9.33
C VAL A 94 -26.94 -19.40 10.02
N GLY A 95 -27.76 -18.49 10.55
CA GLY A 95 -28.94 -18.88 11.33
C GLY A 95 -28.60 -19.67 12.61
N GLY A 96 -27.41 -19.45 13.17
CA GLY A 96 -26.92 -20.15 14.37
C GLY A 96 -26.28 -21.52 14.11
N VAL A 97 -26.23 -21.98 12.86
CA VAL A 97 -25.60 -23.26 12.48
C VAL A 97 -24.27 -23.01 11.79
N ALA A 98 -23.22 -23.73 12.17
CA ALA A 98 -21.91 -23.64 11.50
C ALA A 98 -22.02 -24.03 10.03
N ILE A 99 -21.34 -23.28 9.14
CA ILE A 99 -21.40 -23.56 7.70
C ILE A 99 -20.97 -25.00 7.40
N SER A 100 -19.94 -25.51 8.08
CA SER A 100 -19.48 -26.91 7.93
C SER A 100 -20.55 -27.97 8.20
N GLY A 101 -21.58 -27.65 9.00
CA GLY A 101 -22.71 -28.54 9.29
C GLY A 101 -23.87 -28.45 8.30
N LEU A 102 -23.83 -27.49 7.35
CA LEU A 102 -24.88 -27.31 6.34
C LEU A 102 -24.68 -28.26 5.14
N PRO A 103 -25.73 -28.53 4.33
CA PRO A 103 -25.59 -29.31 3.11
C PRO A 103 -24.52 -28.71 2.17
N PRO A 104 -23.69 -29.52 1.48
CA PRO A 104 -22.58 -29.02 0.65
C PRO A 104 -23.00 -27.99 -0.41
N SER A 105 -24.20 -28.12 -0.97
CA SER A 105 -24.77 -27.14 -1.91
C SER A 105 -25.05 -25.79 -1.26
N TYR A 106 -25.51 -25.77 -0.01
CA TYR A 106 -25.76 -24.55 0.73
C TYR A 106 -24.46 -23.90 1.22
N GLN A 107 -23.47 -24.70 1.63
CA GLN A 107 -22.13 -24.20 1.95
C GLN A 107 -21.54 -23.39 0.81
N MET A 108 -21.65 -23.91 -0.42
CA MET A 108 -21.12 -23.24 -1.60
C MET A 108 -21.87 -21.94 -1.91
N THR A 109 -23.18 -21.91 -1.69
CA THR A 109 -23.99 -20.68 -1.74
C THR A 109 -23.49 -19.63 -0.74
N CYS A 110 -23.11 -20.03 0.47
CA CYS A 110 -22.46 -19.13 1.44
C CYS A 110 -21.12 -18.61 0.92
N VAL A 111 -20.27 -19.46 0.34
CA VAL A 111 -18.98 -19.06 -0.26
C VAL A 111 -19.16 -18.01 -1.35
N PHE A 112 -20.12 -18.21 -2.26
CA PHE A 112 -20.42 -17.24 -3.32
C PHE A 112 -20.99 -15.93 -2.76
N THR A 113 -21.79 -16.01 -1.68
CA THR A 113 -22.34 -14.83 -0.99
C THR A 113 -21.24 -14.02 -0.29
N ILE A 114 -20.27 -14.69 0.34
CA ILE A 114 -19.07 -14.06 0.89
C ILE A 114 -18.31 -13.33 -0.23
N GLY A 115 -18.14 -13.96 -1.40
CA GLY A 115 -17.53 -13.34 -2.58
C GLY A 115 -18.28 -12.08 -3.03
N LEU A 116 -19.62 -12.09 -2.96
CA LEU A 116 -20.45 -10.99 -3.42
C LEU A 116 -20.28 -9.79 -2.48
N LEU A 117 -20.44 -10.05 -1.18
CA LEU A 117 -20.23 -9.04 -0.14
C LEU A 117 -18.81 -8.49 -0.18
N CYS A 118 -17.80 -9.34 -0.38
CA CYS A 118 -16.42 -8.91 -0.56
C CYS A 118 -16.29 -7.93 -1.74
N GLY A 119 -16.88 -8.27 -2.89
CA GLY A 119 -16.88 -7.43 -4.08
C GLY A 119 -17.56 -6.08 -3.85
N LEU A 120 -18.74 -6.08 -3.22
CA LEU A 120 -19.49 -4.86 -2.89
C LEU A 120 -18.74 -3.97 -1.89
N ILE A 121 -18.10 -4.56 -0.88
CA ILE A 121 -17.28 -3.82 0.09
C ILE A 121 -16.09 -3.18 -0.62
N GLN A 122 -15.38 -3.90 -1.49
CA GLN A 122 -14.25 -3.34 -2.26
C GLN A 122 -14.70 -2.21 -3.20
N MET A 123 -15.85 -2.35 -3.86
CA MET A 123 -16.43 -1.26 -4.65
C MET A 123 -16.75 -0.04 -3.78
N ALA A 124 -17.36 -0.24 -2.60
CA ALA A 124 -17.64 0.84 -1.66
C ALA A 124 -16.35 1.52 -1.17
N MET A 125 -15.29 0.76 -0.88
CA MET A 125 -13.98 1.29 -0.51
C MET A 125 -13.37 2.14 -1.65
N GLY A 126 -13.48 1.67 -2.90
CA GLY A 126 -13.03 2.42 -4.07
C GLY A 126 -13.81 3.72 -4.30
N LEU A 127 -15.14 3.68 -4.14
CA LEU A 127 -16.00 4.88 -4.21
C LEU A 127 -15.71 5.88 -3.08
N ALA A 128 -15.41 5.38 -1.88
CA ALA A 128 -14.99 6.17 -0.72
C ALA A 128 -13.52 6.66 -0.82
N ARG A 129 -12.81 6.36 -1.92
CA ARG A 129 -11.42 6.73 -2.18
C ARG A 129 -10.41 6.16 -1.19
N LEU A 130 -10.72 5.02 -0.57
CA LEU A 130 -9.79 4.34 0.32
C LEU A 130 -8.60 3.73 -0.43
N GLY A 131 -8.63 3.69 -1.77
CA GLY A 131 -7.47 3.29 -2.56
C GLY A 131 -6.33 4.32 -2.54
N ASP A 132 -6.59 5.57 -2.14
CA ASP A 132 -5.55 6.59 -1.98
C ASP A 132 -4.53 6.22 -0.89
N LEU A 133 -4.90 5.32 0.03
CA LEU A 133 -3.99 4.76 1.03
C LEU A 133 -2.78 4.05 0.40
N ALA A 134 -2.94 3.52 -0.83
CA ALA A 134 -1.82 2.93 -1.56
C ALA A 134 -0.69 3.93 -1.80
N ASN A 135 -0.95 5.25 -1.84
CA ASN A 135 0.08 6.26 -2.02
C ASN A 135 1.09 6.32 -0.86
N PHE A 136 0.71 5.88 0.34
CA PHE A 136 1.59 5.85 1.52
C PHE A 136 2.55 4.65 1.55
N ILE A 137 2.40 3.68 0.63
CA ILE A 137 3.37 2.59 0.48
C ILE A 137 4.68 3.18 -0.07
N SER A 138 5.72 3.26 0.77
CA SER A 138 7.02 3.81 0.38
C SER A 138 7.79 2.87 -0.56
N GLN A 139 8.79 3.42 -1.26
CA GLN A 139 9.68 2.64 -2.12
C GLN A 139 10.37 1.50 -1.34
N SER A 140 10.77 1.78 -0.10
CA SER A 140 11.40 0.81 0.81
C SER A 140 10.47 -0.38 1.12
N VAL A 141 9.18 -0.12 1.37
CA VAL A 141 8.18 -1.19 1.57
C VAL A 141 7.98 -2.01 0.29
N MET A 142 7.90 -1.37 -0.88
CA MET A 142 7.74 -2.08 -2.16
C MET A 142 8.93 -2.98 -2.51
N GLN A 143 10.16 -2.54 -2.22
CA GLN A 143 11.37 -3.32 -2.48
C GLN A 143 11.52 -4.50 -1.50
N ALA A 144 11.20 -4.28 -0.21
CA ALA A 144 11.11 -5.36 0.78
C ALA A 144 10.08 -6.42 0.35
N PHE A 145 8.89 -5.97 -0.06
CA PHE A 145 7.81 -6.84 -0.47
C PHE A 145 8.15 -7.65 -1.74
N ALA A 146 8.75 -7.03 -2.77
CA ALA A 146 9.18 -7.72 -3.99
C ALA A 146 10.13 -8.87 -3.66
N THR A 147 11.18 -8.54 -2.90
CA THR A 147 12.26 -9.46 -2.57
C THR A 147 11.79 -10.55 -1.62
N GLY A 148 11.01 -10.19 -0.60
CA GLY A 148 10.42 -11.14 0.34
C GLY A 148 9.44 -12.10 -0.34
N THR A 149 8.58 -11.60 -1.23
CA THR A 149 7.67 -12.44 -2.02
C THR A 149 8.44 -13.38 -2.95
N ALA A 150 9.50 -12.90 -3.61
CA ALA A 150 10.34 -13.75 -4.46
C ALA A 150 10.97 -14.90 -3.66
N LEU A 151 11.47 -14.64 -2.46
CA LEU A 151 12.05 -15.65 -1.58
C LEU A 151 11.00 -16.60 -1.00
N LEU A 152 9.81 -16.10 -0.66
CA LEU A 152 8.69 -16.91 -0.17
C LEU A 152 8.20 -17.87 -1.27
N ILE A 153 8.06 -17.38 -2.50
CA ILE A 153 7.73 -18.24 -3.65
C ILE A 153 8.85 -19.25 -3.85
N ALA A 154 10.12 -18.84 -3.87
CA ALA A 154 11.24 -19.76 -4.04
C ALA A 154 11.25 -20.87 -2.98
N SER A 155 11.06 -20.53 -1.71
CA SER A 155 10.95 -21.48 -0.60
C SER A 155 9.81 -22.48 -0.81
N SER A 156 8.61 -21.99 -1.17
CA SER A 156 7.46 -22.88 -1.42
C SER A 156 7.63 -23.81 -2.63
N GLN A 157 8.61 -23.56 -3.51
CA GLN A 157 8.93 -24.45 -4.63
C GLN A 157 10.03 -25.46 -4.31
N ILE A 158 10.75 -25.36 -3.18
CA ILE A 158 11.89 -26.23 -2.89
C ILE A 158 11.47 -27.70 -2.81
N GLU A 159 10.42 -28.02 -2.05
CA GLU A 159 9.94 -29.40 -1.89
C GLU A 159 9.50 -29.98 -3.25
N THR A 160 8.79 -29.20 -4.06
CA THR A 160 8.35 -29.57 -5.42
C THR A 160 9.51 -29.81 -6.39
N VAL A 161 10.56 -28.99 -6.32
CA VAL A 161 11.74 -29.09 -7.19
C VAL A 161 12.63 -30.26 -6.78
N LEU A 162 12.75 -30.52 -5.48
CA LEU A 162 13.47 -31.68 -4.94
C LEU A 162 12.67 -32.98 -5.08
N GLY A 163 11.36 -32.91 -5.33
CA GLY A 163 10.49 -34.07 -5.47
C GLY A 163 10.24 -34.79 -4.15
N LEU A 164 10.19 -34.06 -3.03
CA LEU A 164 9.98 -34.63 -1.71
C LEU A 164 8.51 -35.04 -1.51
N PRO A 165 8.23 -36.14 -0.80
CA PRO A 165 6.88 -36.51 -0.41
C PRO A 165 6.30 -35.50 0.60
N ASP A 166 4.98 -35.30 0.59
CA ASP A 166 4.24 -34.38 1.48
C ASP A 166 4.63 -32.89 1.39
N SER A 167 4.78 -32.37 0.16
CA SER A 167 5.09 -30.98 -0.11
C SER A 167 3.92 -30.01 0.19
N HIS A 168 3.62 -29.83 1.48
CA HIS A 168 2.54 -28.99 2.00
C HIS A 168 3.01 -27.96 3.04
N SER A 169 4.32 -27.85 3.25
CA SER A 169 4.88 -26.86 4.18
C SER A 169 4.51 -25.44 3.73
N SER A 170 4.02 -24.63 4.65
CA SER A 170 3.64 -23.24 4.38
C SER A 170 4.54 -22.25 5.11
N GLY A 171 4.75 -21.07 4.52
CA GLY A 171 5.68 -20.06 5.03
C GLY A 171 7.07 -20.17 4.41
N PHE A 172 8.03 -19.39 4.92
CA PHE A 172 9.38 -19.33 4.36
C PHE A 172 10.33 -20.37 4.96
N PHE A 173 10.32 -20.54 6.28
CA PHE A 173 11.30 -21.39 6.97
C PHE A 173 10.93 -22.87 6.97
N LEU A 174 9.63 -23.20 7.06
CA LEU A 174 9.18 -24.59 7.14
C LEU A 174 9.55 -25.42 5.89
N PRO A 175 9.32 -24.97 4.64
CA PRO A 175 9.70 -25.75 3.46
C PRO A 175 11.22 -25.96 3.36
N ILE A 176 12.02 -24.97 3.74
CA ILE A 176 13.49 -25.07 3.76
C ILE A 176 13.92 -26.11 4.79
N TRP A 177 13.35 -26.04 6.00
CA TRP A 177 13.68 -26.96 7.08
C TRP A 177 13.26 -28.39 6.76
N SER A 178 12.04 -28.57 6.24
CA SER A 178 11.53 -29.85 5.74
C SER A 178 12.42 -30.43 4.65
N ALA A 179 12.90 -29.59 3.71
CA ALA A 179 13.81 -30.02 2.66
C ALA A 179 15.19 -30.47 3.19
N ILE A 180 15.69 -29.83 4.24
CA ILE A 180 16.94 -30.26 4.91
C ILE A 180 16.73 -31.60 5.64
N GLN A 181 15.59 -31.77 6.31
CA GLN A 181 15.27 -32.99 7.05
C GLN A 181 15.08 -34.20 6.14
N ASN A 182 14.51 -34.00 4.95
CA ASN A 182 14.23 -35.06 3.98
C ASN A 182 15.20 -35.06 2.79
N ILE A 183 16.42 -34.54 2.99
CA ILE A 183 17.44 -34.43 1.92
C ILE A 183 17.84 -35.80 1.33
N ASP A 184 17.65 -36.86 2.11
CA ASP A 184 17.84 -38.26 1.74
C ASP A 184 16.75 -38.81 0.80
N GLN A 185 15.59 -38.16 0.75
CA GLN A 185 14.44 -38.56 -0.09
C GLN A 185 14.35 -37.77 -1.40
N VAL A 186 15.40 -37.01 -1.75
CA VAL A 186 15.43 -36.19 -2.96
C VAL A 186 15.30 -37.06 -4.22
N ASN A 187 14.33 -36.73 -5.07
CA ASN A 187 14.20 -37.34 -6.38
C ASN A 187 15.05 -36.58 -7.41
N VAL A 188 16.15 -37.20 -7.83
CA VAL A 188 17.09 -36.62 -8.82
C VAL A 188 16.41 -36.31 -10.15
N TRP A 189 15.38 -37.06 -10.55
CA TRP A 189 14.62 -36.79 -11.78
C TRP A 189 13.79 -35.51 -11.68
N CYS A 190 13.22 -35.22 -10.50
CA CYS A 190 12.54 -33.94 -10.26
C CYS A 190 13.52 -32.77 -10.39
N VAL A 191 14.69 -32.86 -9.77
CA VAL A 191 15.74 -31.83 -9.86
C VAL A 191 16.20 -31.65 -11.31
N GLY A 192 16.42 -32.76 -12.03
CA GLY A 192 16.80 -32.73 -13.44
C GLY A 192 15.76 -32.07 -14.34
N ILE A 193 14.47 -32.36 -14.14
CA ILE A 193 13.37 -31.76 -14.91
C ILE A 193 13.19 -30.28 -14.57
N ALA A 194 13.34 -29.89 -13.29
CA ALA A 194 13.33 -28.49 -12.90
C ALA A 194 14.50 -27.70 -13.50
N ALA A 195 15.71 -28.27 -13.47
CA ALA A 195 16.87 -27.67 -14.12
C ALA A 195 16.68 -27.57 -15.64
N LEU A 196 16.14 -28.61 -16.27
CA LEU A 196 15.80 -28.63 -17.69
C LEU A 196 14.80 -27.52 -18.03
N SER A 197 13.74 -27.33 -17.24
CA SER A 197 12.75 -26.29 -17.50
C SER A 197 13.39 -24.89 -17.41
N ILE A 198 14.27 -24.65 -16.43
CA ILE A 198 15.04 -23.40 -16.30
C ILE A 198 15.92 -23.16 -17.54
N VAL A 199 16.67 -24.18 -17.97
CA VAL A 199 17.55 -24.10 -19.13
C VAL A 199 16.75 -23.83 -20.40
N LEU A 200 15.63 -24.54 -20.62
CA LEU A 200 14.75 -24.34 -21.77
C LEU A 200 14.15 -22.93 -21.77
N VAL A 201 13.71 -22.42 -20.61
CA VAL A 201 13.19 -21.05 -20.47
C VAL A 201 14.23 -20.02 -20.91
N GLU A 202 15.49 -20.17 -20.49
CA GLU A 202 16.55 -19.23 -20.84
C GLU A 202 17.00 -19.40 -22.30
N ALA A 203 17.05 -20.64 -22.81
CA ALA A 203 17.41 -20.95 -24.19
C ALA A 203 16.39 -20.36 -25.19
N PHE A 204 15.09 -20.64 -25.01
CA PHE A 204 14.05 -20.11 -25.89
C PHE A 204 14.01 -18.58 -25.90
N ARG A 205 14.29 -17.96 -24.75
CA ARG A 205 14.36 -16.50 -24.61
C ARG A 205 15.55 -15.89 -25.33
N ARG A 206 16.69 -16.58 -25.36
CA ARG A 206 17.88 -16.16 -26.13
C ARG A 206 17.66 -16.31 -27.64
N ILE A 207 16.93 -17.34 -28.06
CA ILE A 207 16.59 -17.55 -29.47
C ILE A 207 15.65 -16.45 -29.97
N SER A 208 14.58 -16.15 -29.22
CA SER A 208 13.65 -15.09 -29.61
C SER A 208 12.91 -14.51 -28.42
N ARG A 209 12.91 -13.18 -28.32
CA ARG A 209 12.07 -12.43 -27.37
C ARG A 209 10.57 -12.49 -27.71
N ARG A 210 10.19 -13.04 -28.87
CA ARG A 210 8.80 -13.12 -29.34
C ARG A 210 8.12 -14.44 -29.05
N LEU A 211 8.87 -15.48 -28.69
CA LEU A 211 8.31 -16.81 -28.40
C LEU A 211 7.83 -16.87 -26.94
N PRO A 212 6.74 -17.61 -26.65
CA PRO A 212 6.29 -17.87 -25.29
C PRO A 212 7.24 -18.86 -24.62
N ALA A 213 8.43 -18.37 -24.21
CA ALA A 213 9.55 -19.20 -23.78
C ALA A 213 9.20 -20.15 -22.62
N THR A 214 8.36 -19.71 -21.69
CA THR A 214 7.88 -20.54 -20.57
C THR A 214 6.88 -21.60 -21.02
N LEU A 215 5.98 -21.32 -21.96
CA LEU A 215 5.07 -22.33 -22.53
C LEU A 215 5.86 -23.41 -23.28
N LEU A 216 6.79 -22.98 -24.15
CA LEU A 216 7.65 -23.89 -24.91
C LEU A 216 8.55 -24.72 -23.99
N ALA A 217 9.06 -24.12 -22.91
CA ALA A 217 9.84 -24.83 -21.91
C ALA A 217 9.02 -25.87 -21.15
N LEU A 218 7.77 -25.54 -20.76
CA LEU A 218 6.87 -26.48 -20.09
C LEU A 218 6.47 -27.63 -21.03
N ALA A 219 6.14 -27.31 -22.28
CA ALA A 219 5.83 -28.32 -23.31
C ALA A 219 7.04 -29.23 -23.58
N GLY A 220 8.23 -28.64 -23.77
CA GLY A 220 9.46 -29.39 -23.98
C GLY A 220 9.84 -30.26 -22.78
N ALA A 221 9.73 -29.72 -21.56
CA ALA A 221 9.95 -30.48 -20.33
C ALA A 221 8.92 -31.62 -20.18
N GLY A 222 7.65 -31.40 -20.53
CA GLY A 222 6.63 -32.44 -20.54
C GLY A 222 6.92 -33.57 -21.53
N VAL A 223 7.29 -33.24 -22.77
CA VAL A 223 7.65 -34.23 -23.79
C VAL A 223 8.88 -35.04 -23.38
N ILE A 224 9.94 -34.37 -22.89
CA ILE A 224 11.16 -35.04 -22.43
C ILE A 224 10.87 -35.90 -21.19
N SER A 225 10.07 -35.40 -20.26
CA SER A 225 9.64 -36.15 -19.08
C SER A 225 8.86 -37.42 -19.44
N TYR A 226 7.95 -37.32 -20.42
CA TYR A 226 7.22 -38.48 -20.94
C TYR A 226 8.16 -39.48 -21.62
N ALA A 227 9.07 -39.01 -22.49
CA ALA A 227 10.03 -39.86 -23.19
C ALA A 227 11.00 -40.59 -22.24
N LEU A 228 11.30 -40.00 -21.08
CA LEU A 228 12.17 -40.57 -20.06
C LEU A 228 11.44 -41.47 -19.04
N ASP A 229 10.14 -41.70 -19.21
CA ASP A 229 9.28 -42.39 -18.24
C ASP A 229 9.44 -41.82 -16.81
N ALA A 230 9.36 -40.49 -16.69
CA ALA A 230 9.57 -39.82 -15.42
C ALA A 230 8.56 -40.23 -14.33
N VAL A 231 7.34 -40.62 -14.74
CA VAL A 231 6.32 -41.14 -13.82
C VAL A 231 6.76 -42.43 -13.18
N GLY A 232 7.28 -43.38 -13.96
CA GLY A 232 7.87 -44.62 -13.44
C GLY A 232 9.06 -44.37 -12.50
N LYS A 233 9.66 -43.17 -12.57
CA LYS A 233 10.77 -42.72 -11.73
C LYS A 233 10.34 -41.80 -10.59
N GLY A 234 9.04 -41.76 -10.27
CA GLY A 234 8.49 -41.06 -9.12
C GLY A 234 8.38 -39.55 -9.28
N VAL A 235 8.36 -39.01 -10.50
CA VAL A 235 8.14 -37.57 -10.74
C VAL A 235 6.65 -37.24 -10.67
N PRO A 236 6.22 -36.39 -9.72
CA PRO A 236 4.81 -36.00 -9.60
C PRO A 236 4.35 -35.15 -10.79
N LEU A 237 3.15 -35.44 -11.29
CA LEU A 237 2.50 -34.68 -12.37
C LEU A 237 1.33 -33.85 -11.84
N VAL A 238 0.92 -32.83 -12.60
CA VAL A 238 -0.21 -31.95 -12.24
C VAL A 238 -1.54 -32.72 -12.15
N GLY A 239 -1.70 -33.78 -12.94
CA GLY A 239 -2.90 -34.62 -12.95
C GLY A 239 -4.04 -34.10 -13.83
N ALA A 240 -5.19 -34.77 -13.76
CA ALA A 240 -6.35 -34.45 -14.61
C ALA A 240 -7.04 -33.17 -14.14
N ILE A 241 -7.31 -32.27 -15.09
CA ILE A 241 -8.06 -31.03 -14.84
C ILE A 241 -9.53 -31.28 -15.16
N PRO A 242 -10.48 -30.98 -14.24
CA PRO A 242 -11.90 -31.09 -14.52
C PRO A 242 -12.31 -30.18 -15.68
N SER A 243 -12.84 -30.78 -16.76
CA SER A 243 -13.43 -30.06 -17.89
C SER A 243 -14.84 -29.62 -17.53
N VAL A 244 -15.00 -28.44 -16.92
CA VAL A 244 -16.30 -27.94 -16.48
C VAL A 244 -16.54 -26.50 -16.95
N ILE A 245 -17.77 -26.22 -17.37
CA ILE A 245 -18.23 -24.87 -17.72
C ILE A 245 -18.82 -24.23 -16.44
N PRO A 246 -18.47 -22.98 -16.11
CA PRO A 246 -18.98 -22.32 -14.91
C PRO A 246 -20.52 -22.20 -14.96
N PRO A 247 -21.26 -22.86 -14.04
CA PRO A 247 -22.70 -22.66 -13.95
C PRO A 247 -23.00 -21.30 -13.32
N LEU A 248 -24.16 -20.73 -13.66
CA LEU A 248 -24.67 -19.57 -12.94
C LEU A 248 -25.08 -19.99 -11.52
N SER A 249 -24.55 -19.29 -10.53
CA SER A 249 -24.88 -19.57 -9.14
C SER A 249 -26.23 -18.95 -8.76
N ARG A 250 -26.92 -19.57 -7.79
CA ARG A 250 -28.09 -18.98 -7.15
C ARG A 250 -27.67 -18.44 -5.78
N LEU A 251 -27.84 -17.14 -5.59
CA LEU A 251 -27.56 -16.48 -4.31
C LEU A 251 -28.79 -16.57 -3.39
N PRO A 252 -28.60 -16.61 -2.07
CA PRO A 252 -29.71 -16.69 -1.13
C PRO A 252 -30.48 -15.36 -1.14
N LEU A 253 -31.80 -15.41 -1.03
CA LEU A 253 -32.65 -14.23 -0.91
C LEU A 253 -32.84 -13.78 0.55
N ASP A 254 -32.44 -14.63 1.49
CA ASP A 254 -32.59 -14.38 2.92
C ASP A 254 -31.53 -13.38 3.41
N LEU A 255 -32.00 -12.23 3.90
CA LEU A 255 -31.17 -11.14 4.38
C LEU A 255 -30.36 -11.50 5.64
N THR A 256 -30.80 -12.50 6.42
CA THR A 256 -30.07 -12.97 7.60
C THR A 256 -28.72 -13.58 7.21
N VAL A 257 -28.66 -14.28 6.08
CA VAL A 257 -27.43 -14.85 5.53
C VAL A 257 -26.41 -13.76 5.24
N TYR A 258 -26.84 -12.63 4.66
CA TYR A 258 -25.93 -11.52 4.36
C TYR A 258 -25.41 -10.84 5.63
N ARG A 259 -26.25 -10.71 6.65
CA ARG A 259 -25.84 -10.15 7.95
C ARG A 259 -24.80 -11.04 8.62
N ASP A 260 -25.06 -12.35 8.67
CA ASP A 260 -24.20 -13.31 9.35
C ASP A 260 -22.85 -13.50 8.61
N LEU A 261 -22.85 -13.37 7.28
CA LEU A 261 -21.65 -13.45 6.44
C LEU A 261 -20.91 -12.12 6.24
N PHE A 262 -21.41 -11.01 6.79
CA PHE A 262 -20.81 -9.68 6.61
C PHE A 262 -19.38 -9.60 7.15
N MET A 263 -19.14 -10.06 8.38
CA MET A 263 -17.82 -9.96 9.02
C MET A 263 -16.76 -10.85 8.33
N PRO A 264 -17.05 -12.12 7.97
CA PRO A 264 -16.15 -12.91 7.14
C PRO A 264 -15.84 -12.26 5.77
N ALA A 265 -16.86 -11.69 5.11
CA ALA A 265 -16.67 -11.00 3.84
C ALA A 265 -15.85 -9.71 3.97
N LEU A 266 -16.01 -8.96 5.07
CA LEU A 266 -15.20 -7.78 5.37
C LEU A 266 -13.73 -8.14 5.54
N ALA A 267 -13.42 -9.24 6.25
CA ALA A 267 -12.06 -9.71 6.39
C ALA A 267 -11.42 -10.02 5.02
N LEU A 268 -12.12 -10.75 4.15
CA LEU A 268 -11.68 -11.04 2.77
C LEU A 268 -11.55 -9.77 1.91
N ALA A 269 -12.47 -8.82 2.06
CA ALA A 269 -12.45 -7.56 1.32
C ALA A 269 -11.22 -6.72 1.67
N LEU A 270 -10.95 -6.54 2.97
CA LEU A 270 -9.79 -5.81 3.45
C LEU A 270 -8.48 -6.50 3.05
N MET A 271 -8.43 -7.82 3.19
CA MET A 271 -7.28 -8.64 2.77
C MET A 271 -7.00 -8.50 1.28
N GLY A 272 -8.04 -8.67 0.45
CA GLY A 272 -7.96 -8.53 -1.00
C GLY A 272 -7.61 -7.10 -1.43
N ALA A 273 -8.10 -6.08 -0.71
CA ALA A 273 -7.78 -4.68 -0.97
C ALA A 273 -6.29 -4.41 -0.73
N VAL A 274 -5.74 -4.81 0.43
CA VAL A 274 -4.31 -4.62 0.74
C VAL A 274 -3.43 -5.32 -0.30
N THR A 275 -3.75 -6.56 -0.64
CA THR A 275 -2.98 -7.37 -1.61
C THR A 275 -3.03 -6.78 -3.01
N SER A 276 -4.22 -6.35 -3.46
CA SER A 276 -4.38 -5.79 -4.81
C SER A 276 -3.75 -4.41 -4.95
N LEU A 277 -3.88 -3.55 -3.92
CA LEU A 277 -3.28 -2.22 -3.92
C LEU A 277 -1.74 -2.28 -3.89
N SER A 278 -1.18 -3.14 -3.07
CA SER A 278 0.27 -3.33 -2.97
C SER A 278 0.85 -3.93 -4.26
N THR A 279 0.26 -5.03 -4.74
CA THR A 279 0.68 -5.69 -5.99
C THR A 279 0.52 -4.77 -7.20
N GLY A 280 -0.63 -4.09 -7.32
CA GLY A 280 -0.91 -3.16 -8.41
C GLY A 280 0.06 -1.98 -8.43
N LYS A 281 0.31 -1.35 -7.28
CA LYS A 281 1.28 -0.26 -7.17
C LYS A 281 2.70 -0.71 -7.51
N GLN A 282 3.08 -1.91 -7.06
CA GLN A 282 4.39 -2.47 -7.34
C GLN A 282 4.59 -2.75 -8.84
N LEU A 283 3.62 -3.36 -9.51
CA LEU A 283 3.66 -3.60 -10.95
C LEU A 283 3.69 -2.30 -11.76
N ALA A 284 2.89 -1.32 -11.35
CA ALA A 284 2.91 0.01 -11.97
C ALA A 284 4.29 0.67 -11.82
N SER A 285 4.93 0.54 -10.65
CA SER A 285 6.29 1.03 -10.40
C SER A 285 7.32 0.37 -11.33
N LEU A 286 7.26 -0.95 -11.50
CA LEU A 286 8.14 -1.70 -12.43
C LEU A 286 8.03 -1.23 -13.89
N LYS A 287 6.87 -0.71 -14.30
CA LYS A 287 6.62 -0.20 -15.67
C LYS A 287 6.68 1.33 -15.78
N GLY A 288 6.89 2.05 -14.68
CA GLY A 288 6.82 3.52 -14.65
C GLY A 288 5.42 4.07 -14.97
N GLU A 289 4.37 3.31 -14.68
CA GLU A 289 2.98 3.69 -14.96
C GLU A 289 2.31 4.38 -13.77
N ARG A 290 1.28 5.17 -14.04
CA ARG A 290 0.44 5.76 -12.98
C ARG A 290 -0.50 4.69 -12.42
N PHE A 291 -0.69 4.72 -11.10
CA PHE A 291 -1.60 3.81 -10.39
C PHE A 291 -2.67 4.60 -9.64
N ASP A 292 -3.93 4.24 -9.84
CA ASP A 292 -5.09 4.74 -9.11
C ASP A 292 -5.66 3.59 -8.27
N GLY A 293 -5.34 3.58 -6.99
CA GLY A 293 -5.78 2.52 -6.09
C GLY A 293 -7.30 2.45 -5.95
N SER A 294 -8.00 3.57 -6.05
CA SER A 294 -9.46 3.61 -5.86
C SER A 294 -10.17 2.95 -7.05
N GLN A 295 -9.66 3.20 -8.26
CA GLN A 295 -10.10 2.50 -9.47
C GLN A 295 -9.74 1.01 -9.42
N GLU A 296 -8.58 0.65 -8.86
CA GLU A 296 -8.19 -0.75 -8.68
C GLU A 296 -9.18 -1.50 -7.77
N LEU A 297 -9.57 -0.93 -6.64
CA LEU A 297 -10.56 -1.54 -5.74
C LEU A 297 -11.92 -1.73 -6.41
N ILE A 298 -12.36 -0.80 -7.25
CA ILE A 298 -13.59 -0.95 -8.04
C ILE A 298 -13.46 -2.13 -9.01
N GLY A 299 -12.32 -2.25 -9.72
CA GLY A 299 -12.05 -3.36 -10.63
C GLY A 299 -12.07 -4.71 -9.94
N GLN A 300 -11.32 -4.86 -8.85
CA GLN A 300 -11.29 -6.09 -8.07
C GLN A 300 -12.66 -6.42 -7.48
N GLY A 301 -13.38 -5.41 -6.99
CA GLY A 301 -14.72 -5.57 -6.46
C GLY A 301 -15.71 -6.09 -7.51
N LEU A 302 -15.71 -5.50 -8.72
CA LEU A 302 -16.52 -5.98 -9.84
C LEU A 302 -16.12 -7.39 -10.28
N GLY A 303 -14.82 -7.72 -10.27
CA GLY A 303 -14.34 -9.07 -10.52
C GLY A 303 -14.91 -10.09 -9.54
N ASN A 304 -14.93 -9.75 -8.25
CA ASN A 304 -15.49 -10.60 -7.20
C ASN A 304 -17.02 -10.72 -7.27
N VAL A 305 -17.74 -9.65 -7.66
CA VAL A 305 -19.17 -9.73 -7.97
C VAL A 305 -19.41 -10.71 -9.12
N ALA A 306 -18.63 -10.60 -10.21
CA ALA A 306 -18.72 -11.54 -11.34
C ALA A 306 -18.37 -12.98 -10.92
N ALA A 307 -17.40 -13.16 -10.01
CA ALA A 307 -17.04 -14.46 -9.45
C ALA A 307 -18.23 -15.12 -8.75
N SER A 308 -18.93 -14.37 -7.91
CA SER A 308 -20.09 -14.88 -7.19
C SER A 308 -21.17 -15.43 -8.10
N PHE A 309 -21.50 -14.73 -9.19
CA PHE A 309 -22.53 -15.19 -10.14
C PHE A 309 -22.07 -16.31 -11.07
N THR A 310 -20.77 -16.51 -11.24
CA THR A 310 -20.18 -17.57 -12.08
C THR A 310 -19.65 -18.76 -11.28
N SER A 311 -20.15 -18.92 -10.05
CA SER A 311 -19.80 -20.01 -9.14
C SER A 311 -18.30 -20.07 -8.81
N SER A 312 -17.59 -18.95 -8.84
CA SER A 312 -16.16 -18.89 -8.53
C SER A 312 -15.92 -18.52 -7.06
N ILE A 313 -14.81 -19.00 -6.51
CA ILE A 313 -14.31 -18.45 -5.24
C ILE A 313 -13.81 -17.00 -5.42
N VAL A 314 -13.78 -16.28 -4.31
CA VAL A 314 -13.25 -14.91 -4.22
C VAL A 314 -11.77 -14.86 -4.57
N GLY A 315 -11.34 -13.78 -5.21
CA GLY A 315 -9.95 -13.54 -5.58
C GLY A 315 -9.48 -12.12 -5.27
N CYS A 316 -8.21 -11.88 -5.53
CA CYS A 316 -7.58 -10.57 -5.48
C CYS A 316 -6.43 -10.49 -6.49
N GLY A 317 -5.75 -9.35 -6.58
CA GLY A 317 -4.56 -9.20 -7.41
C GLY A 317 -3.46 -10.20 -7.05
N SER A 318 -3.10 -11.08 -8.00
CA SER A 318 -2.08 -12.11 -7.80
C SER A 318 -0.73 -11.64 -8.34
N PHE A 319 0.27 -11.48 -7.46
CA PHE A 319 1.60 -11.09 -7.88
C PHE A 319 2.22 -12.10 -8.87
N SER A 320 2.20 -13.39 -8.57
CA SER A 320 2.86 -14.43 -9.38
C SER A 320 2.29 -14.53 -10.80
N ARG A 321 0.96 -14.48 -10.94
CA ARG A 321 0.30 -14.46 -12.25
C ARG A 321 0.64 -13.18 -13.04
N SER A 322 0.58 -12.04 -12.37
CA SER A 322 0.85 -10.74 -12.99
C SER A 322 2.31 -10.60 -13.42
N ALA A 323 3.26 -11.13 -12.63
CA ALA A 323 4.66 -11.19 -12.98
C ALA A 323 4.88 -12.03 -14.24
N LEU A 324 4.16 -13.15 -14.39
CA LEU A 324 4.21 -13.95 -15.61
C LEU A 324 3.64 -13.19 -16.82
N VAL A 325 2.53 -12.46 -16.66
CA VAL A 325 1.98 -11.57 -17.71
C VAL A 325 3.04 -10.57 -18.17
N VAL A 326 3.66 -9.85 -17.23
CA VAL A 326 4.67 -8.82 -17.52
C VAL A 326 5.92 -9.42 -18.17
N THR A 327 6.44 -10.53 -17.63
CA THR A 327 7.69 -11.15 -18.10
C THR A 327 7.53 -11.90 -19.42
N SER A 328 6.30 -12.28 -19.77
CA SER A 328 5.94 -12.85 -21.09
C SER A 328 5.82 -11.80 -22.19
N GLY A 329 6.06 -10.53 -21.88
CA GLY A 329 6.13 -9.44 -22.87
C GLY A 329 4.79 -8.74 -23.14
N ALA A 330 3.80 -8.88 -22.25
CA ALA A 330 2.55 -8.14 -22.34
C ALA A 330 2.80 -6.63 -22.45
N ARG A 331 1.98 -5.98 -23.28
CA ARG A 331 2.03 -4.54 -23.55
C ARG A 331 0.83 -3.78 -23.02
N THR A 332 -0.32 -4.44 -22.93
CA THR A 332 -1.58 -3.80 -22.54
C THR A 332 -2.35 -4.68 -21.54
N ARG A 333 -3.41 -4.13 -20.96
CA ARG A 333 -4.33 -4.90 -20.10
C ARG A 333 -5.04 -6.04 -20.80
N MET A 334 -5.07 -6.00 -22.13
CA MET A 334 -5.70 -7.04 -22.93
C MET A 334 -4.99 -8.38 -22.79
N ALA A 335 -3.73 -8.44 -22.37
CA ALA A 335 -3.07 -9.71 -22.06
C ALA A 335 -3.80 -10.47 -20.94
N THR A 336 -4.18 -9.78 -19.86
CA THR A 336 -4.93 -10.37 -18.76
C THR A 336 -6.37 -10.71 -19.16
N VAL A 337 -7.01 -9.85 -19.95
CA VAL A 337 -8.36 -10.12 -20.50
C VAL A 337 -8.34 -11.35 -21.39
N LEU A 338 -7.40 -11.43 -22.34
CA LEU A 338 -7.21 -12.59 -23.22
C LEU A 338 -6.88 -13.84 -22.41
N SER A 339 -6.11 -13.74 -21.33
CA SER A 339 -5.83 -14.89 -20.46
C SER A 339 -7.11 -15.47 -19.87
N GLY A 340 -8.03 -14.63 -19.41
CA GLY A 340 -9.33 -15.07 -18.90
C GLY A 340 -10.28 -15.60 -19.97
N LEU A 341 -10.32 -14.97 -21.14
CA LEU A 341 -11.10 -15.44 -22.28
C LEU A 341 -10.59 -16.79 -22.80
N LEU A 342 -9.27 -17.00 -22.79
CA LEU A 342 -8.63 -18.24 -23.22
C LEU A 342 -8.77 -19.35 -22.18
N ALA A 343 -8.98 -19.05 -20.90
CA ALA A 343 -9.03 -20.07 -19.85
C ALA A 343 -10.02 -21.20 -20.16
N LEU A 344 -11.24 -20.88 -20.59
CA LEU A 344 -12.26 -21.88 -20.93
C LEU A 344 -11.92 -22.74 -22.16
N PRO A 345 -11.68 -22.18 -23.37
CA PRO A 345 -11.33 -23.01 -24.54
C PRO A 345 -10.01 -23.76 -24.36
N MET A 346 -9.08 -23.18 -23.61
CA MET A 346 -7.80 -23.79 -23.32
C MET A 346 -7.95 -24.99 -22.39
N LEU A 347 -8.97 -25.07 -21.52
CA LEU A 347 -9.25 -26.31 -20.78
C LEU A 347 -9.47 -27.50 -21.72
N TRP A 348 -10.26 -27.36 -22.78
CA TRP A 348 -10.51 -28.49 -23.69
C TRP A 348 -9.28 -28.91 -24.50
N ILE A 349 -8.43 -27.95 -24.86
CA ILE A 349 -7.22 -28.22 -25.63
C ILE A 349 -6.12 -28.76 -24.73
N ILE A 350 -5.94 -28.17 -23.55
CA ILE A 350 -4.76 -28.35 -22.70
C ILE A 350 -5.00 -29.35 -21.56
N ALA A 351 -6.23 -29.55 -21.06
CA ALA A 351 -6.51 -30.53 -20.02
C ALA A 351 -5.92 -31.94 -20.29
N PRO A 352 -5.99 -32.52 -21.51
CA PRO A 352 -5.36 -33.82 -21.75
C PRO A 352 -3.82 -33.75 -21.61
N PHE A 353 -3.18 -32.66 -22.05
CA PHE A 353 -1.73 -32.50 -21.95
C PHE A 353 -1.25 -32.12 -20.55
N MET A 354 -2.07 -31.47 -19.73
CA MET A 354 -1.71 -31.11 -18.35
C MET A 354 -1.51 -32.33 -17.47
N SER A 355 -2.20 -33.43 -17.78
CA SER A 355 -1.99 -34.71 -17.10
C SER A 355 -0.55 -35.22 -17.22
N TRP A 356 0.21 -34.78 -18.23
CA TRP A 356 1.62 -35.15 -18.47
C TRP A 356 2.62 -34.10 -17.97
N LEU A 357 2.15 -32.98 -17.42
CA LEU A 357 3.03 -31.88 -17.01
C LEU A 357 3.68 -32.16 -15.65
N PRO A 358 5.02 -32.20 -15.54
CA PRO A 358 5.69 -32.40 -14.26
C PRO A 358 5.55 -31.19 -13.34
N LEU A 359 5.24 -31.45 -12.06
CA LEU A 359 5.19 -30.39 -11.04
C LEU A 359 6.55 -29.72 -10.83
N SER A 360 7.64 -30.48 -10.92
CA SER A 360 9.03 -29.98 -10.84
C SER A 360 9.36 -29.01 -11.98
N ALA A 361 8.82 -29.22 -13.19
CA ALA A 361 9.01 -28.29 -14.31
C ALA A 361 8.37 -26.93 -14.02
N LEU A 362 7.17 -26.92 -13.43
CA LEU A 362 6.48 -25.70 -12.98
C LEU A 362 7.28 -24.98 -11.89
N GLY A 363 7.80 -25.72 -10.91
CA GLY A 363 8.67 -25.20 -9.86
C GLY A 363 9.91 -24.50 -10.44
N GLY A 364 10.59 -25.12 -11.42
CA GLY A 364 11.73 -24.51 -12.12
C GLY A 364 11.37 -23.21 -12.85
N VAL A 365 10.21 -23.15 -13.52
CA VAL A 365 9.72 -21.91 -14.14
C VAL A 365 9.49 -20.82 -13.09
N LEU A 366 8.84 -21.14 -11.97
CA LEU A 366 8.59 -20.17 -10.89
C LEU A 366 9.91 -19.67 -10.28
N LEU A 367 10.92 -20.53 -10.11
CA LEU A 367 12.25 -20.12 -9.66
C LEU A 367 12.91 -19.10 -10.62
N THR A 368 12.79 -19.28 -11.95
CA THR A 368 13.29 -18.27 -12.90
C THR A 368 12.57 -16.93 -12.82
N VAL A 369 11.28 -16.93 -12.45
CA VAL A 369 10.52 -15.69 -12.21
C VAL A 369 11.03 -15.02 -10.93
N CYS A 370 11.27 -15.76 -9.86
CA CYS A 370 11.74 -15.24 -8.57
C CYS A 370 13.06 -14.47 -8.71
N VAL A 371 14.05 -15.02 -9.42
CA VAL A 371 15.35 -14.36 -9.63
C VAL A 371 15.18 -13.00 -10.34
N ARG A 372 14.22 -12.89 -11.25
CA ARG A 372 13.95 -11.67 -12.02
C ARG A 372 13.11 -10.63 -11.27
N MET A 373 12.46 -11.03 -10.18
CA MET A 373 11.68 -10.12 -9.32
C MET A 373 12.55 -9.26 -8.41
N VAL A 374 13.79 -9.68 -8.14
CA VAL A 374 14.68 -8.97 -7.21
C VAL A 374 15.35 -7.78 -7.91
N ASP A 375 14.92 -6.58 -7.56
CA ASP A 375 15.49 -5.30 -8.05
C ASP A 375 16.67 -4.85 -7.17
N VAL A 376 17.86 -5.39 -7.49
CA VAL A 376 19.11 -5.07 -6.78
C VAL A 376 19.45 -3.56 -6.79
N PRO A 377 19.30 -2.82 -7.90
CA PRO A 377 19.44 -1.36 -7.90
C PRO A 377 18.49 -0.66 -6.93
N GLY A 378 17.21 -1.06 -6.91
CA GLY A 378 16.20 -0.52 -5.99
C GLY A 378 16.55 -0.78 -4.52
N LEU A 379 16.97 -2.00 -4.18
CA LEU A 379 17.47 -2.33 -2.84
C LEU A 379 18.65 -1.45 -2.46
N ARG A 380 19.65 -1.32 -3.33
CA ARG A 380 20.85 -0.50 -3.07
C ARG A 380 20.50 0.97 -2.82
N LEU A 381 19.52 1.52 -3.55
CA LEU A 381 19.03 2.88 -3.34
C LEU A 381 18.43 3.04 -1.94
N CYS A 382 17.51 2.16 -1.54
CA CYS A 382 16.88 2.18 -0.22
C CYS A 382 17.90 2.04 0.93
N PHE A 383 18.93 1.22 0.74
CA PHE A 383 20.01 1.06 1.73
C PHE A 383 20.89 2.31 1.90
N ARG A 384 21.06 3.11 0.83
CA ARG A 384 21.94 4.29 0.82
C ARG A 384 21.20 5.61 1.08
N ALA A 385 19.89 5.68 0.83
CA ALA A 385 19.12 6.92 0.88
C ALA A 385 19.06 7.53 2.29
N THR A 386 18.44 6.84 3.25
CA THR A 386 18.34 7.32 4.64
C THR A 386 18.37 6.15 5.63
N ARG A 387 18.70 6.43 6.90
CA ARG A 387 18.60 5.43 7.98
C ARG A 387 17.17 4.90 8.13
N ILE A 388 16.18 5.78 7.96
CA ILE A 388 14.75 5.45 8.04
C ILE A 388 14.38 4.46 6.94
N ASP A 389 14.75 4.75 5.69
CA ASP A 389 14.48 3.88 4.55
C ASP A 389 15.09 2.49 4.74
N ARG A 390 16.34 2.44 5.20
CA ARG A 390 17.02 1.18 5.51
C ARG A 390 16.31 0.39 6.61
N THR A 391 15.87 1.04 7.69
CA THR A 391 15.15 0.37 8.78
C THR A 391 13.79 -0.15 8.29
N VAL A 392 13.02 0.66 7.57
CA VAL A 392 11.73 0.25 7.00
C VAL A 392 11.90 -0.94 6.07
N LEU A 393 12.90 -0.90 5.18
CA LEU A 393 13.23 -1.99 4.27
C LEU A 393 13.54 -3.28 5.04
N LEU A 394 14.46 -3.25 6.01
CA LEU A 394 14.90 -4.42 6.76
C LEU A 394 13.76 -5.03 7.60
N VAL A 395 13.01 -4.20 8.33
CA VAL A 395 11.90 -4.65 9.18
C VAL A 395 10.79 -5.25 8.33
N THR A 396 10.40 -4.58 7.23
CA THR A 396 9.36 -5.09 6.33
C THR A 396 9.81 -6.39 5.65
N PHE A 397 11.08 -6.48 5.24
CA PHE A 397 11.64 -7.67 4.63
C PHE A 397 11.65 -8.85 5.61
N ALA A 398 12.12 -8.65 6.84
CA ALA A 398 12.08 -9.67 7.88
C ALA A 398 10.64 -10.10 8.20
N ALA A 399 9.72 -9.14 8.32
CA ALA A 399 8.30 -9.43 8.52
C ALA A 399 7.71 -10.25 7.37
N THR A 400 8.13 -10.01 6.12
CA THR A 400 7.66 -10.77 4.95
C THR A 400 8.08 -12.23 4.99
N LEU A 401 9.23 -12.54 5.61
CA LEU A 401 9.71 -13.92 5.77
C LEU A 401 9.12 -14.62 7.00
N LEU A 402 8.79 -13.86 8.04
CA LEU A 402 8.35 -14.39 9.34
C LEU A 402 6.83 -14.44 9.50
N LEU A 403 6.10 -13.53 8.87
CA LEU A 403 4.65 -13.36 9.01
C LEU A 403 3.94 -13.69 7.70
N ALA A 404 2.60 -13.74 7.75
CA ALA A 404 1.80 -13.75 6.54
C ALA A 404 2.10 -12.50 5.69
N LEU A 405 2.14 -12.69 4.38
CA LEU A 405 2.59 -11.70 3.41
C LEU A 405 1.88 -10.34 3.56
N GLU A 406 0.60 -10.37 3.91
CA GLU A 406 -0.28 -9.22 4.02
C GLU A 406 -0.09 -8.49 5.36
N GLN A 407 0.17 -9.23 6.43
CA GLN A 407 0.56 -8.66 7.73
C GLN A 407 1.89 -7.91 7.59
N ALA A 408 2.82 -8.45 6.81
CA ALA A 408 4.09 -7.79 6.53
C ALA A 408 3.93 -6.47 5.77
N ILE A 409 3.06 -6.44 4.74
CA ILE A 409 2.73 -5.19 4.03
C ILE A 409 2.10 -4.19 5.00
N LEU A 410 1.08 -4.60 5.75
CA LEU A 410 0.37 -3.71 6.68
C LEU A 410 1.35 -3.11 7.69
N LEU A 411 2.23 -3.93 8.26
CA LEU A 411 3.28 -3.51 9.16
C LEU A 411 4.22 -2.51 8.49
N GLY A 412 4.69 -2.80 7.27
CA GLY A 412 5.59 -1.92 6.51
C GLY A 412 4.96 -0.57 6.20
N VAL A 413 3.69 -0.55 5.79
CA VAL A 413 2.93 0.68 5.52
C VAL A 413 2.70 1.47 6.80
N LEU A 414 2.28 0.81 7.88
CA LEU A 414 2.05 1.46 9.17
C LEU A 414 3.34 2.05 9.72
N LEU A 415 4.45 1.30 9.67
CA LEU A 415 5.77 1.77 10.07
C LEU A 415 6.20 2.98 9.23
N SER A 416 6.03 2.91 7.91
CA SER A 416 6.35 4.02 7.01
C SER A 416 5.50 5.27 7.31
N LEU A 417 4.22 5.10 7.64
CA LEU A 417 3.32 6.18 8.01
C LEU A 417 3.69 6.79 9.36
N ILE A 418 3.96 5.96 10.37
CA ILE A 418 4.40 6.41 11.70
C ILE A 418 5.70 7.20 11.58
N LEU A 419 6.68 6.71 10.83
CA LEU A 419 7.96 7.41 10.65
C LEU A 419 7.80 8.70 9.83
N PHE A 420 6.88 8.73 8.88
CA PHE A 420 6.52 9.95 8.15
C PHE A 420 5.88 10.99 9.09
N ILE A 421 4.92 10.57 9.93
CA ILE A 421 4.28 11.43 10.93
C ILE A 421 5.31 11.93 11.93
N PHE A 422 6.18 11.05 12.44
CA PHE A 422 7.25 11.41 13.37
C PHE A 422 8.17 12.48 12.77
N LYS A 423 8.55 12.34 11.49
CA LYS A 423 9.33 13.35 10.77
C LYS A 423 8.59 14.68 10.62
N LEU A 424 7.27 14.64 10.42
CA LEU A 424 6.42 15.83 10.32
C LEU A 424 6.18 16.51 11.68
N ALA A 425 6.20 15.73 12.76
CA ALA A 425 6.00 16.15 14.14
C ALA A 425 7.26 16.70 14.82
N HIS A 426 8.41 16.76 14.12
CA HIS A 426 9.62 17.41 14.61
C HIS A 426 9.95 18.64 13.73
N PRO A 427 9.28 19.78 13.99
CA PRO A 427 9.54 21.02 13.30
C PRO A 427 10.93 21.51 13.69
N ARG A 428 11.65 22.09 12.72
CA ARG A 428 13.00 22.59 12.98
C ARG A 428 12.90 24.08 13.29
N VAL A 429 13.30 24.42 14.51
CA VAL A 429 13.45 25.81 14.95
C VAL A 429 14.94 26.13 14.96
N PHE A 430 15.34 27.12 14.16
CA PHE A 430 16.72 27.59 14.10
C PHE A 430 16.81 29.00 14.65
N ARG A 431 17.78 29.27 15.53
CA ARG A 431 18.18 30.64 15.88
C ARG A 431 19.26 31.05 14.89
N LEU A 432 19.06 32.18 14.21
CA LEU A 432 20.10 32.76 13.38
C LEU A 432 21.11 33.52 14.27
N THR A 433 22.36 33.36 13.93
CA THR A 433 23.52 34.04 14.52
C THR A 433 24.05 35.11 13.57
N ARG A 434 24.96 35.96 14.06
CA ARG A 434 25.57 37.02 13.25
C ARG A 434 26.30 36.50 12.01
N ASP A 435 26.83 35.28 12.09
CA ASP A 435 27.62 34.66 11.02
C ASP A 435 26.77 33.99 9.93
N ASP A 436 25.46 33.83 10.15
CA ASP A 436 24.59 33.18 9.17
C ASP A 436 24.47 34.00 7.87
N PRO A 437 24.56 33.37 6.67
CA PRO A 437 24.52 34.08 5.38
C PRO A 437 23.29 34.97 5.17
N MET A 438 22.15 34.60 5.79
CA MET A 438 20.91 35.38 5.74
C MET A 438 21.00 36.69 6.55
N ILE A 439 21.84 36.74 7.59
CA ILE A 439 22.05 37.92 8.44
C ILE A 439 23.19 38.79 7.89
N GLN A 440 24.14 38.24 7.14
CA GLN A 440 25.25 39.01 6.54
C GLN A 440 24.78 40.16 5.62
N HIS A 441 23.59 40.06 5.04
CA HIS A 441 22.98 41.09 4.20
C HIS A 441 21.99 41.99 4.96
N ALA A 442 21.98 41.92 6.30
CA ALA A 442 21.16 42.78 7.13
C ALA A 442 21.61 44.25 7.00
N PRO A 443 20.69 45.22 7.16
CA PRO A 443 21.01 46.63 7.03
C PRO A 443 22.02 47.12 8.09
N GLU A 444 22.06 46.47 9.25
CA GLU A 444 22.96 46.76 10.37
C GLU A 444 23.43 45.43 10.99
N PRO A 445 24.58 45.40 11.69
CA PRO A 445 25.00 44.23 12.46
C PRO A 445 23.93 43.85 13.50
N LEU A 446 23.56 42.57 13.58
CA LEU A 446 22.51 42.08 14.46
C LEU A 446 22.96 42.17 15.95
N PRO A 447 22.30 42.97 16.82
CA PRO A 447 22.57 43.02 18.25
C PRO A 447 22.18 41.70 18.93
N ASP A 448 22.85 41.34 20.02
CA ASP A 448 22.60 40.06 20.71
C ASP A 448 21.24 40.02 21.42
N GLU A 449 20.61 41.18 21.64
CA GLU A 449 19.28 41.28 22.21
C GLU A 449 18.15 41.15 21.16
N ILE A 450 18.47 41.14 19.86
CA ILE A 450 17.49 40.81 18.79
C ILE A 450 17.62 39.33 18.46
N ALA A 451 16.65 38.53 18.87
CA ALA A 451 16.62 37.10 18.56
C ALA A 451 15.82 36.85 17.26
N VAL A 452 16.50 36.29 16.27
CA VAL A 452 15.87 35.94 14.98
C VAL A 452 15.72 34.42 14.90
N TYR A 453 14.48 33.94 14.82
CA TYR A 453 14.15 32.52 14.74
C TYR A 453 13.50 32.17 13.40
N ILE A 454 13.94 31.09 12.76
CA ILE A 454 13.29 30.49 11.60
C ILE A 454 12.56 29.24 12.05
N ILE A 455 11.27 29.13 11.69
CA ILE A 455 10.51 27.88 11.80
C ILE A 455 10.39 27.27 10.41
N GLU A 456 10.85 26.02 10.29
CA GLU A 456 10.71 25.22 9.07
C GLU A 456 9.74 24.06 9.29
N GLY A 457 8.81 23.90 8.35
CA GLY A 457 7.88 22.78 8.35
C GLY A 457 6.45 23.19 8.65
N THR A 458 5.83 22.52 9.62
CA THR A 458 4.47 22.77 10.08
C THR A 458 4.51 23.55 11.39
N LEU A 459 3.66 24.57 11.52
CA LEU A 459 3.50 25.29 12.79
C LEU A 459 2.34 24.64 13.56
N PHE A 460 2.69 23.86 14.58
CA PHE A 460 1.76 23.29 15.56
C PHE A 460 2.34 23.49 16.98
N PHE A 461 1.62 23.05 18.01
CA PHE A 461 2.01 23.25 19.42
C PHE A 461 3.46 22.84 19.74
N GLY A 462 3.96 21.72 19.19
CA GLY A 462 5.34 21.28 19.42
C GLY A 462 6.41 22.20 18.86
N ALA A 463 6.14 22.93 17.75
CA ALA A 463 7.07 23.94 17.21
C ALA A 463 7.22 25.12 18.16
N ILE A 464 6.12 25.51 18.81
CA ILE A 464 6.10 26.61 19.78
C ILE A 464 6.80 26.18 21.07
N ASN A 465 6.58 24.96 21.56
CA ASN A 465 7.30 24.47 22.74
C ASN A 465 8.82 24.43 22.51
N GLU A 466 9.28 23.96 21.35
CA GLU A 466 10.72 23.97 21.02
C GLU A 466 11.26 25.40 20.86
N LEU A 467 10.46 26.34 20.33
CA LEU A 467 10.81 27.76 20.28
C LEU A 467 10.93 28.37 21.69
N GLU A 468 9.96 28.12 22.57
CA GLU A 468 9.99 28.56 23.97
C GLU A 468 11.19 27.99 24.72
N ARG A 469 11.47 26.69 24.55
CA ARG A 469 12.66 26.02 25.11
C ARG A 469 13.93 26.75 24.71
N ARG A 470 14.12 27.05 23.42
CA ARG A 470 15.32 27.76 22.92
C ARG A 470 15.42 29.20 23.40
N ILE A 471 14.30 29.90 23.56
CA ILE A 471 14.28 31.29 24.01
C ILE A 471 14.54 31.39 25.50
N TYR A 472 14.00 30.48 26.31
CA TYR A 472 14.00 30.62 27.76
C TYR A 472 15.03 29.74 28.48
N GLU A 473 15.46 28.62 27.88
CA GLU A 473 16.43 27.70 28.48
C GLU A 473 17.83 27.83 27.86
N GLU A 474 17.96 28.28 26.61
CA GLU A 474 19.23 28.30 25.87
C GLU A 474 19.77 29.71 25.55
N ALA A 475 19.10 30.78 25.96
CA ALA A 475 19.53 32.15 25.68
C ALA A 475 20.42 32.72 26.79
N ASP A 476 21.72 32.90 26.53
CA ASP A 476 22.67 33.54 27.46
C ASP A 476 22.47 35.05 27.61
N THR A 477 21.84 35.71 26.63
CA THR A 477 21.59 37.15 26.61
C THR A 477 20.10 37.48 26.72
N PRO A 478 19.73 38.55 27.46
CA PRO A 478 18.33 38.97 27.59
C PRO A 478 17.79 39.45 26.25
N VAL A 479 16.85 38.70 25.68
CA VAL A 479 16.20 39.04 24.41
C VAL A 479 15.23 40.21 24.60
N ARG A 480 15.41 41.29 23.84
CA ARG A 480 14.53 42.48 23.83
C ARG A 480 13.56 42.51 22.66
N VAL A 481 13.90 41.89 21.52
CA VAL A 481 13.01 41.82 20.34
C VAL A 481 13.11 40.44 19.71
N ILE A 482 11.99 39.84 19.34
CA ILE A 482 11.94 38.56 18.62
C ILE A 482 11.47 38.79 17.18
N VAL A 483 12.25 38.34 16.21
CA VAL A 483 11.83 38.27 14.80
C VAL A 483 11.60 36.81 14.45
N LEU A 484 10.33 36.43 14.27
CA LEU A 484 9.92 35.06 13.95
C LEU A 484 9.63 34.92 12.46
N HIS A 485 10.50 34.21 11.77
CA HIS A 485 10.42 33.97 10.34
C HIS A 485 9.63 32.70 10.01
N LEU A 486 8.39 32.92 9.56
CA LEU A 486 7.41 31.88 9.20
C LEU A 486 7.33 31.64 7.69
N ALA A 487 8.19 32.24 6.85
CA ALA A 487 8.08 32.06 5.40
C ALA A 487 8.38 30.62 4.93
N ARG A 488 9.06 29.81 5.75
CA ARG A 488 9.31 28.37 5.51
C ARG A 488 8.27 27.46 6.16
N VAL A 489 7.21 28.03 6.72
CA VAL A 489 6.03 27.28 7.20
C VAL A 489 5.06 27.09 6.03
N PHE A 490 4.74 25.84 5.72
CA PHE A 490 3.80 25.50 4.64
C PHE A 490 2.43 25.06 5.15
N TRP A 491 2.29 24.80 6.46
CA TRP A 491 1.02 24.40 7.08
C TRP A 491 0.85 25.06 8.44
N LEU A 492 -0.33 25.65 8.65
CA LEU A 492 -0.79 26.24 9.91
C LEU A 492 -2.25 25.82 10.11
N ASP A 493 -2.55 25.22 11.25
CA ASP A 493 -3.91 24.86 11.64
C ASP A 493 -4.38 25.69 12.86
N ALA A 494 -5.59 25.41 13.35
CA ALA A 494 -6.14 26.11 14.50
C ALA A 494 -5.30 25.91 15.77
N ALA A 495 -4.72 24.72 15.96
CA ALA A 495 -3.89 24.42 17.13
C ALA A 495 -2.57 25.20 17.08
N GLY A 496 -1.91 25.24 15.93
CA GLY A 496 -0.71 26.05 15.71
C GLY A 496 -0.96 27.55 15.83
N SER A 497 -2.09 28.05 15.32
CA SER A 497 -2.45 29.46 15.48
C SER A 497 -2.70 29.81 16.94
N HIS A 498 -3.31 28.91 17.71
CA HIS A 498 -3.55 29.14 19.14
C HIS A 498 -2.25 29.09 19.95
N ALA A 499 -1.35 28.15 19.65
CA ALA A 499 -0.04 28.08 20.28
C ALA A 499 0.79 29.35 19.99
N LEU A 500 0.73 29.87 18.76
CA LEU A 500 1.39 31.12 18.41
C LEU A 500 0.80 32.33 19.15
N GLU A 501 -0.53 32.37 19.33
CA GLU A 501 -1.20 33.40 20.13
C GLU A 501 -0.72 33.38 21.59
N GLN A 502 -0.68 32.20 22.21
CA GLN A 502 -0.17 32.02 23.58
C GLN A 502 1.29 32.45 23.71
N PHE A 503 2.13 32.09 22.74
CA PHE A 503 3.53 32.50 22.72
C PHE A 503 3.69 34.02 22.67
N VAL A 504 2.93 34.70 21.80
CA VAL A 504 2.95 36.17 21.70
C VAL A 504 2.42 36.83 22.97
N GLU A 505 1.38 36.27 23.61
CA GLU A 505 0.83 36.76 24.88
C GLU A 505 1.87 36.65 26.02
N GLN A 506 2.59 35.53 26.09
CA GLN A 506 3.69 35.35 27.04
C GLN A 506 4.82 36.36 26.80
N CYS A 507 5.24 36.55 25.54
CA CYS A 507 6.28 37.52 25.18
C CYS A 507 5.84 38.96 25.53
N HIS A 508 4.58 39.31 25.27
CA HIS A 508 4.02 40.62 25.60
C HIS A 508 3.98 40.88 27.11
N THR A 509 3.63 39.86 27.91
CA THR A 509 3.66 39.94 29.38
C THR A 509 5.08 40.19 29.90
N ARG A 510 6.12 39.74 29.18
CA ARG A 510 7.54 40.00 29.47
C ARG A 510 8.09 41.27 28.79
N HIS A 511 7.24 42.06 28.13
CA HIS A 511 7.60 43.25 27.36
C HIS A 511 8.57 43.01 26.18
N ILE A 512 8.52 41.82 25.58
CA ILE A 512 9.31 41.44 24.41
C ILE A 512 8.41 41.50 23.16
N PRO A 513 8.52 42.51 22.29
CA PRO A 513 7.80 42.52 21.02
C PRO A 513 8.19 41.37 20.10
N VAL A 514 7.18 40.77 19.48
CA VAL A 514 7.32 39.71 18.48
C VAL A 514 6.94 40.25 17.11
N ILE A 515 7.83 40.09 16.15
CA ILE A 515 7.63 40.47 14.75
C ILE A 515 7.49 39.21 13.91
N LEU A 516 6.37 39.06 13.22
CA LEU A 516 6.14 37.93 12.33
C LEU A 516 6.55 38.25 10.90
N VAL A 517 7.40 37.41 10.31
CA VAL A 517 7.64 37.43 8.85
C VAL A 517 6.81 36.34 8.19
N VAL A 518 5.82 36.72 7.39
CA VAL A 518 4.87 35.79 6.76
C VAL A 518 4.97 35.90 5.24
N GLY A 519 5.69 34.94 4.62
CA GLY A 519 5.86 34.91 3.16
C GLY A 519 4.78 34.10 2.42
N SER A 520 4.19 33.09 3.06
CA SER A 520 3.18 32.23 2.41
C SER A 520 1.78 32.83 2.51
N ARG A 521 1.06 32.91 1.37
CA ARG A 521 -0.34 33.35 1.32
C ARG A 521 -1.26 32.43 2.13
N SER A 522 -1.04 31.10 2.10
CA SER A 522 -1.88 30.15 2.84
C SER A 522 -1.80 30.38 4.35
N VAL A 523 -0.58 30.62 4.86
CA VAL A 523 -0.35 30.90 6.28
C VAL A 523 -0.93 32.28 6.65
N HIS A 524 -0.73 33.29 5.80
CA HIS A 524 -1.28 34.63 6.01
C HIS A 524 -2.81 34.61 6.10
N ASP A 525 -3.49 33.89 5.19
CA ASP A 525 -4.95 33.77 5.19
C ASP A 525 -5.47 33.09 6.47
N VAL A 526 -4.78 32.06 6.96
CA VAL A 526 -5.13 31.41 8.23
C VAL A 526 -4.95 32.39 9.39
N LEU A 527 -3.81 33.05 9.52
CA LEU A 527 -3.55 34.04 10.59
C LEU A 527 -4.55 35.21 10.55
N LYS A 528 -5.01 35.60 9.37
CA LYS A 528 -6.05 36.62 9.19
C LYS A 528 -7.40 36.12 9.69
N ARG A 529 -7.80 34.90 9.30
CA ARG A 529 -9.08 34.29 9.69
C ARG A 529 -9.15 33.98 11.19
N THR A 530 -8.05 33.57 11.80
CA THR A 530 -7.97 33.32 13.25
C THR A 530 -7.89 34.62 14.06
N GLY A 531 -7.66 35.76 13.40
CA GLY A 531 -7.58 37.07 14.05
C GLY A 531 -6.20 37.42 14.62
N MET A 532 -5.20 36.56 14.44
CA MET A 532 -3.84 36.76 14.95
C MET A 532 -3.17 38.03 14.38
N LEU A 533 -3.39 38.31 13.10
CA LEU A 533 -2.86 39.55 12.49
C LEU A 533 -3.49 40.81 13.08
N SER A 534 -4.77 40.74 13.46
CA SER A 534 -5.46 41.83 14.13
C SER A 534 -4.99 41.98 15.57
N TYR A 535 -4.67 40.87 16.24
CA TYR A 535 -4.17 40.83 17.61
C TYR A 535 -2.81 41.52 17.75
N LEU A 536 -1.83 41.21 16.88
CA LEU A 536 -0.50 41.84 16.88
C LEU A 536 -0.51 43.35 16.57
N GLY A 537 -1.59 43.86 15.95
CA GLY A 537 -1.69 45.26 15.54
C GLY A 537 -0.88 45.61 14.29
N LYS A 538 -1.07 46.84 13.78
CA LYS A 538 -0.37 47.33 12.59
C LYS A 538 1.10 47.59 12.93
N GLY A 539 2.02 46.98 12.17
CA GLY A 539 3.45 47.24 12.29
C GLY A 539 4.29 46.17 13.01
N PHE A 540 3.72 44.99 13.30
CA PHE A 540 4.44 43.82 13.83
C PHE A 540 4.46 42.62 12.86
N VAL A 541 4.05 42.84 11.60
CA VAL A 541 4.01 41.81 10.56
C VAL A 541 4.72 42.35 9.32
N ALA A 542 5.62 41.55 8.76
CA ALA A 542 6.39 41.87 7.57
C ALA A 542 6.20 40.80 6.48
N PRO A 543 6.16 41.20 5.19
CA PRO A 543 6.00 40.26 4.08
C PRO A 543 7.31 39.55 3.70
N THR A 544 8.46 40.19 3.93
CA THR A 544 9.78 39.64 3.58
C THR A 544 10.71 39.61 4.79
N PHE A 545 11.73 38.75 4.73
CA PHE A 545 12.72 38.65 5.81
C PHE A 545 13.49 39.97 6.02
N ALA A 546 13.89 40.63 4.94
CA ALA A 546 14.56 41.93 5.01
C ALA A 546 13.68 43.01 5.66
N ASP A 547 12.38 43.03 5.34
CA ASP A 547 11.44 43.97 5.96
C ASP A 547 11.23 43.63 7.45
N GLY A 548 11.19 42.34 7.80
CA GLY A 548 11.11 41.88 9.17
C GLY A 548 12.30 42.31 10.01
N LEU A 549 13.51 42.16 9.48
CA LEU A 549 14.74 42.64 10.14
C LEU A 549 14.71 44.15 10.33
N LYS A 550 14.40 44.94 9.29
CA LYS A 550 14.28 46.40 9.37
C LYS A 550 13.26 46.84 10.44
N LEU A 551 12.15 46.13 10.54
CA LEU A 551 11.13 46.35 11.56
C LEU A 551 11.66 46.02 12.95
N GLY A 552 12.43 44.94 13.09
CA GLY A 552 13.14 44.51 14.30
C GLY A 552 14.09 45.58 14.81
N PHE A 553 15.02 46.03 13.97
CA PHE A 553 15.95 47.12 14.29
C PHE A 553 15.22 48.40 14.71
N ARG A 554 14.19 48.81 13.96
CA ARG A 554 13.40 50.00 14.30
C ARG A 554 12.71 49.87 15.67
N THR A 555 12.22 48.68 16.00
CA THR A 555 11.54 48.41 17.27
C THR A 555 12.54 48.39 18.42
N TYR A 556 13.70 47.77 18.20
CA TYR A 556 14.80 47.73 19.16
C TYR A 556 15.35 49.12 19.48
N HIS A 557 15.65 49.94 18.46
CA HIS A 557 16.13 51.31 18.64
C HIS A 557 15.11 52.17 19.39
N ARG A 558 13.81 52.01 19.11
CA ARG A 558 12.74 52.68 19.88
C ARG A 558 12.71 52.28 21.35
N LEU A 559 12.92 51.00 21.65
CA LEU A 559 13.01 50.48 23.03
C LEU A 559 14.26 50.97 23.76
N GLN A 560 15.35 51.31 23.05
CA GLN A 560 16.53 51.92 23.66
C GLN A 560 16.36 53.42 23.88
N SER A 561 15.71 54.13 22.94
CA SER A 561 15.56 55.59 23.01
C SER A 561 14.47 56.06 23.98
N ASP A 562 13.51 55.19 24.29
CA ASP A 562 12.30 55.52 25.03
C ASP A 562 12.08 54.45 26.12
N ASP A 563 12.43 54.77 27.37
CA ASP A 563 12.31 53.87 28.54
C ASP A 563 10.83 53.48 28.84
N ARG A 564 9.87 54.02 28.07
CA ARG A 564 8.42 53.81 28.19
C ARG A 564 7.75 53.51 26.86
N LEU A 565 8.32 52.64 26.01
CA LEU A 565 7.56 52.12 24.88
C LEU A 565 6.34 51.33 25.41
N HIS A 566 5.19 51.97 25.47
CA HIS A 566 3.93 51.28 25.73
C HIS A 566 3.62 50.43 24.50
N LEU A 567 4.00 49.14 24.56
CA LEU A 567 3.48 48.13 23.64
C LEU A 567 1.96 48.32 23.60
N PRO A 568 1.34 48.35 22.40
CA PRO A 568 -0.10 48.46 22.32
C PRO A 568 -0.73 47.40 23.23
N LYS A 569 -1.69 47.81 24.08
CA LYS A 569 -2.42 46.86 24.92
C LYS A 569 -3.06 45.86 23.98
N LEU A 570 -2.57 44.61 24.00
CA LEU A 570 -3.19 43.54 23.25
C LEU A 570 -4.64 43.42 23.74
N PRO A 571 -5.63 43.36 22.85
CA PRO A 571 -7.01 43.12 23.27
C PRO A 571 -7.05 41.79 24.05
N PRO A 572 -7.85 41.67 25.12
CA PRO A 572 -7.96 40.41 25.85
C PRO A 572 -8.32 39.29 24.87
N SER A 573 -7.64 38.14 24.96
CA SER A 573 -7.88 37.02 24.04
C SER A 573 -9.39 36.73 24.02
N LYS A 574 -9.98 36.57 22.83
CA LYS A 574 -11.44 36.41 22.67
C LYS A 574 -12.00 35.23 23.48
N ARG A 575 -11.15 34.32 23.98
CA ARG A 575 -11.52 33.16 24.80
C ARG A 575 -11.40 33.39 26.31
N ASN A 576 -10.58 34.30 26.80
CA ASN A 576 -10.54 34.64 28.23
C ASN A 576 -11.74 35.48 28.68
N GLN A 577 -12.52 36.05 27.75
CA GLN A 577 -13.79 36.71 28.05
C GLN A 577 -14.87 35.75 28.60
N GLY A 578 -14.72 34.43 28.44
CA GLY A 578 -15.65 33.42 28.97
C GLY A 578 -15.32 32.90 30.38
N ARG A 579 -14.22 33.35 31.00
CA ARG A 579 -13.75 32.87 32.33
C ARG A 579 -13.90 33.87 33.48
N HIS A 580 -14.57 35.00 33.26
CA HIS A 580 -15.06 35.80 34.40
C HIS A 580 -16.25 35.09 35.04
N VAL A 581 -15.92 34.19 35.96
CA VAL A 581 -16.84 33.56 36.90
C VAL A 581 -17.57 34.68 37.65
N HIS A 582 -18.87 34.77 37.42
CA HIS A 582 -19.81 35.44 38.32
C HIS A 582 -19.59 34.87 39.73
N HIS A 583 -18.98 35.66 40.62
CA HIS A 583 -19.12 35.42 42.05
C HIS A 583 -20.57 35.78 42.43
N PRO A 584 -21.39 34.84 42.94
CA PRO A 584 -22.69 35.18 43.48
C PRO A 584 -22.49 35.81 44.87
N HIS A 585 -23.13 36.96 45.08
CA HIS A 585 -23.33 37.55 46.40
C HIS A 585 -24.00 36.54 47.36
N PRO A 586 -23.60 36.46 48.63
CA PRO A 586 -24.31 35.66 49.62
C PRO A 586 -25.59 36.39 50.06
N HIS A 587 -26.75 35.81 49.76
CA HIS A 587 -28.03 36.23 50.30
C HIS A 587 -28.10 35.93 51.80
N HIS A 588 -28.22 36.98 52.61
CA HIS A 588 -28.71 36.93 53.97
C HIS A 588 -30.17 36.40 53.97
N LYS A 589 -30.40 35.23 54.57
CA LYS A 589 -31.72 34.82 55.06
C LYS A 589 -31.78 35.04 56.57
N GLY A 590 -32.51 36.06 56.99
CA GLY A 590 -33.02 36.22 58.34
C GLY A 590 -34.22 35.31 58.58
N LYS A 591 -34.29 34.79 59.81
CA LYS A 591 -35.40 34.01 60.39
C LYS A 591 -36.69 34.85 60.47
N SER A 592 -37.85 34.23 60.26
CA SER A 592 -38.96 34.22 61.24
C SER A 592 -40.18 33.42 60.77
N ARG A 593 -40.66 32.57 61.69
CA ARG A 593 -41.97 31.90 61.80
C ARG A 593 -42.29 30.76 60.86
#